data_AF-A0A353F977-F1
#
_entry.id   AF-A0A353F977-F1
#
_cell.length_a   1.000
_cell.length_b   1.000
_cell.length_c   1.000
_cell.angle_alpha   90.00
_cell.angle_beta   90.00
_cell.angle_gamma   90.00
#
_symmetry.space_group_name_H-M   'P 1'
#
loop_
_entity.id
_entity.type
_entity.pdbx_description
1 polymer ?
#
loop_
_entity_poly.entity_id
_entity_poly.type
_entity_poly.pdbx_seq_one_letter_code
_entity_poly.pdbx_strand_id
1 'polypeptide(L)'
;MKKNNFLLVLLLTVSGYGVLGQTYQSLENRFSREVLTSIDSAAFREQGLQKVRSLFYKADLYQRNTGNVSNQSYIGGSVEDMFYVEEGDSLDLKPMLKAIARIMDSSGKHEPKLKVLPSKTYLASVQTVKTHPQLSYFLILKRVPKQFGSSREMMWQVFLSIPVIKE
;
A
#
# COMPACT_ATOMS: atom_id res chain seq x y z
N MET A 1 -1.65 -55.62 -48.91
CA MET A 1 -0.94 -54.32 -48.79
C MET A 1 -1.98 -53.28 -48.39
N LYS A 2 -1.95 -52.49 -47.31
CA LYS A 2 -1.06 -52.23 -46.17
C LYS A 2 -1.96 -51.90 -44.96
N LYS A 3 -1.51 -52.26 -43.74
CA LYS A 3 -1.99 -51.74 -42.44
C LYS A 3 -1.34 -50.39 -42.14
N ASN A 4 -2.02 -49.56 -41.33
CA ASN A 4 -1.52 -48.65 -40.25
C ASN A 4 -2.56 -47.52 -40.07
N ASN A 5 -3.37 -47.44 -38.99
CA ASN A 5 -3.05 -47.13 -37.59
C ASN A 5 -2.03 -46.00 -37.41
N PHE A 6 -2.50 -44.78 -37.09
CA PHE A 6 -2.09 -44.09 -35.86
C PHE A 6 -3.02 -42.90 -35.55
N LEU A 7 -3.70 -43.01 -34.42
CA LEU A 7 -4.43 -41.97 -33.71
C LEU A 7 -3.47 -40.81 -33.36
N LEU A 8 -3.88 -39.55 -33.53
CA LEU A 8 -3.28 -38.45 -32.79
C LEU A 8 -4.38 -37.54 -32.24
N VAL A 9 -4.92 -37.99 -31.10
CA VAL A 9 -5.65 -37.16 -30.15
C VAL A 9 -4.63 -36.23 -29.51
N LEU A 10 -4.54 -34.99 -30.00
CA LEU A 10 -3.80 -33.95 -29.30
C LEU A 10 -4.70 -33.46 -28.14
N LEU A 11 -4.48 -34.07 -26.97
CA LEU A 11 -4.97 -33.58 -25.70
C LEU A 11 -4.55 -32.12 -25.51
N LEU A 12 -5.52 -31.21 -25.71
CA LEU A 12 -5.51 -29.87 -25.15
C LEU A 12 -5.61 -30.01 -23.63
N THR A 13 -4.46 -30.25 -23.00
CA THR A 13 -4.27 -30.03 -21.57
C THR A 13 -4.24 -28.53 -21.34
N VAL A 14 -5.42 -27.91 -21.40
CA VAL A 14 -5.68 -26.67 -20.70
C VAL A 14 -5.57 -27.03 -19.23
N SER A 15 -4.35 -26.92 -18.71
CA SER A 15 -4.06 -26.89 -17.29
C SER A 15 -4.74 -25.64 -16.77
N GLY A 16 -6.01 -25.80 -16.43
CA GLY A 16 -6.78 -24.85 -15.64
C GLY A 16 -6.06 -24.70 -14.32
N TYR A 17 -5.15 -23.74 -14.25
CA TYR A 17 -4.89 -23.04 -13.00
C TYR A 17 -6.21 -22.39 -12.64
N GLY A 18 -6.98 -23.09 -11.81
CA GLY A 18 -8.15 -22.54 -11.17
C GLY A 18 -7.72 -21.24 -10.51
N VAL A 19 -8.14 -20.13 -11.10
CA VAL A 19 -8.27 -18.88 -10.38
C VAL A 19 -9.34 -19.17 -9.34
N LEU A 20 -8.92 -19.68 -8.18
CA LEU A 20 -9.77 -19.77 -7.00
C LEU A 20 -10.23 -18.35 -6.75
N GLY A 21 -11.46 -18.06 -7.15
CA GLY A 21 -12.11 -16.78 -6.94
C GLY A 21 -12.05 -16.47 -5.46
N GLN A 22 -11.18 -15.54 -5.08
CA GLN A 22 -11.16 -15.03 -3.72
C GLN A 22 -12.49 -14.33 -3.50
N THR A 23 -13.40 -14.95 -2.76
CA THR A 23 -14.65 -14.32 -2.38
C THR A 23 -14.33 -13.09 -1.52
N TYR A 24 -15.16 -12.05 -1.60
CA TYR A 24 -15.02 -10.84 -0.77
C TYR A 24 -14.81 -11.18 0.72
N GLN A 25 -15.57 -12.17 1.20
CA GLN A 25 -15.45 -12.68 2.57
C GLN A 25 -14.08 -13.30 2.88
N SER A 26 -13.43 -13.96 1.91
CA SER A 26 -12.07 -14.50 2.08
C SER A 26 -10.98 -13.43 2.12
N LEU A 27 -11.24 -12.25 1.55
CA LEU A 27 -10.37 -11.08 1.63
C LEU A 27 -10.57 -10.36 2.97
N GLU A 28 -11.82 -10.14 3.36
CA GLU A 28 -12.20 -9.47 4.60
C GLU A 28 -11.71 -10.23 5.83
N ASN A 29 -11.87 -11.56 5.85
CA ASN A 29 -11.41 -12.40 6.96
C ASN A 29 -9.90 -12.29 7.22
N ARG A 30 -9.08 -11.85 6.26
CA ARG A 30 -7.61 -11.69 6.47
C ARG A 30 -7.29 -10.57 7.45
N PHE A 31 -8.15 -9.56 7.49
CA PHE A 31 -7.97 -8.39 8.33
C PHE A 31 -8.47 -8.65 9.75
N SER A 32 -9.44 -9.55 9.95
CA SER A 32 -10.00 -9.89 11.28
C SER A 32 -9.34 -11.09 11.98
N ARG A 33 -8.47 -11.84 11.28
CA ARG A 33 -7.76 -13.00 11.85
C ARG A 33 -6.89 -12.65 13.05
N GLU A 34 -6.87 -13.54 14.04
CA GLU A 34 -6.00 -13.39 15.22
C GLU A 34 -4.52 -13.65 14.91
N VAL A 35 -4.24 -14.63 14.03
CA VAL A 35 -2.87 -15.04 13.66
C VAL A 35 -2.67 -14.86 12.16
N LEU A 36 -1.56 -14.20 11.80
CA LEU A 36 -1.18 -13.91 10.42
C LEU A 36 -0.52 -15.12 9.77
N THR A 37 -0.88 -15.40 8.51
CA THR A 37 -0.16 -16.37 7.67
C THR A 37 0.88 -15.69 6.78
N SER A 38 1.76 -16.47 6.17
CA SER A 38 2.75 -15.96 5.20
C SER A 38 2.10 -15.31 3.97
N ILE A 39 0.93 -15.80 3.54
CA ILE A 39 0.14 -15.24 2.43
C ILE A 39 -0.42 -13.86 2.81
N ASP A 40 -0.85 -13.70 4.07
CA ASP A 40 -1.37 -12.42 4.56
C ASP A 40 -0.28 -11.34 4.52
N SER A 41 0.98 -11.71 4.78
CA SER A 41 2.13 -10.79 4.70
C SER A 41 2.35 -10.19 3.31
N ALA A 42 2.06 -10.91 2.23
CA ALA A 42 2.18 -10.38 0.87
C ALA A 42 1.05 -9.38 0.55
N ALA A 43 -0.19 -9.70 0.96
CA ALA A 43 -1.34 -8.82 0.78
C ALA A 43 -1.17 -7.50 1.54
N PHE A 44 -0.67 -7.56 2.78
CA PHE A 44 -0.38 -6.36 3.56
C PHE A 44 0.77 -5.53 2.95
N ARG A 45 1.78 -6.16 2.34
CA ARG A 45 2.86 -5.42 1.66
C ARG A 45 2.31 -4.64 0.47
N GLU A 46 1.46 -5.27 -0.33
CA GLU A 46 0.81 -4.61 -1.45
C GLU A 46 -0.09 -3.47 -0.97
N GLN A 47 -0.89 -3.69 0.08
CA GLN A 47 -1.69 -2.63 0.70
C GLN A 47 -0.84 -1.44 1.14
N GLY A 48 0.31 -1.70 1.78
CA GLY A 48 1.24 -0.64 2.18
C GLY A 48 1.87 0.08 1.00
N LEU A 49 2.22 -0.64 -0.08
CA LEU A 49 2.71 -0.03 -1.31
C LEU A 49 1.66 0.90 -1.93
N GLN A 50 0.41 0.45 -2.06
CA GLN A 50 -0.70 1.27 -2.56
C GLN A 50 -0.96 2.48 -1.67
N LYS A 51 -0.74 2.34 -0.35
CA LYS A 51 -0.80 3.46 0.60
C LYS A 51 0.30 4.48 0.31
N VAL A 52 1.54 4.07 0.05
CA VAL A 52 2.61 4.99 -0.38
C VAL A 52 2.25 5.69 -1.69
N ARG A 53 1.70 4.98 -2.69
CA ARG A 53 1.25 5.63 -3.95
C ARG A 53 0.17 6.68 -3.71
N SER A 54 -0.82 6.31 -2.89
CA SER A 54 -1.93 7.19 -2.52
C SER A 54 -1.46 8.44 -1.79
N LEU A 55 -0.35 8.35 -1.05
CA LEU A 55 0.25 9.49 -0.36
C LEU A 55 0.77 10.53 -1.36
N PHE A 56 1.45 10.11 -2.43
CA PHE A 56 1.90 11.02 -3.50
C PHE A 56 0.71 11.71 -4.17
N TYR A 57 -0.34 10.95 -4.47
CA TYR A 57 -1.57 11.51 -5.04
C TYR A 57 -2.23 12.52 -4.11
N LYS A 58 -2.42 12.18 -2.82
CA LYS A 58 -3.05 13.06 -1.83
C LYS A 58 -2.21 14.31 -1.55
N ALA A 59 -0.88 14.20 -1.54
CA ALA A 59 0.01 15.33 -1.38
C ALA A 59 -0.09 16.32 -2.56
N ASP A 60 -0.16 15.82 -3.80
CA ASP A 60 -0.41 16.67 -4.96
C ASP A 60 -1.80 17.32 -4.90
N LEU A 61 -2.83 16.55 -4.51
CA LEU A 61 -4.18 17.09 -4.34
C LEU A 61 -4.23 18.18 -3.25
N TYR A 62 -3.52 17.99 -2.14
CA TYR A 62 -3.38 18.98 -1.08
C TYR A 62 -2.80 20.30 -1.60
N GLN A 63 -1.76 20.23 -2.43
CA GLN A 63 -1.13 21.42 -3.04
C GLN A 63 -2.06 22.15 -4.02
N ARG A 64 -2.79 21.39 -4.84
CA ARG A 64 -3.78 21.97 -5.76
C ARG A 64 -4.94 22.65 -5.05
N ASN A 65 -5.20 22.33 -3.78
CA ASN A 65 -6.27 22.89 -2.98
C ASN A 65 -5.80 23.96 -1.98
N THR A 66 -4.62 24.55 -2.16
CA THR A 66 -4.10 25.62 -1.27
C THR A 66 -5.03 26.83 -1.12
N GLY A 67 -5.86 27.13 -2.12
CA GLY A 67 -6.88 28.19 -2.04
C GLY A 67 -8.20 27.78 -1.35
N ASN A 68 -8.37 26.51 -0.97
CA ASN A 68 -9.58 26.00 -0.32
C ASN A 68 -9.22 25.30 0.99
N VAL A 69 -9.29 26.05 2.09
CA VAL A 69 -8.91 25.60 3.45
C VAL A 69 -9.71 24.37 3.89
N SER A 70 -11.01 24.31 3.56
CA SER A 70 -11.87 23.17 3.93
C SER A 70 -11.39 21.87 3.27
N ASN A 71 -11.18 21.91 1.95
CA ASN A 71 -10.65 20.77 1.21
C ASN A 71 -9.25 20.38 1.70
N GLN A 72 -8.39 21.37 1.94
CA GLN A 72 -7.04 21.14 2.41
C GLN A 72 -7.04 20.44 3.78
N SER A 73 -7.89 20.88 4.72
CA SER A 73 -8.04 20.24 6.03
C SER A 73 -8.52 18.80 5.92
N TYR A 74 -9.52 18.53 5.07
CA TYR A 74 -10.03 17.19 4.83
C TYR A 74 -8.96 16.26 4.26
N ILE A 75 -8.21 16.73 3.26
CA ILE A 75 -7.12 15.96 2.66
C ILE A 75 -6.00 15.74 3.69
N GLY A 76 -5.68 16.76 4.49
CA GLY A 76 -4.69 16.70 5.57
C GLY A 76 -4.99 15.58 6.56
N GLY A 77 -6.20 15.57 7.14
CA GLY A 77 -6.62 14.50 8.05
C GLY A 77 -6.56 13.11 7.40
N SER A 78 -6.99 13.00 6.13
CA SER A 78 -6.88 11.73 5.40
C SER A 78 -5.42 11.30 5.13
N VAL A 79 -4.47 12.22 5.07
CA VAL A 79 -3.03 11.90 5.02
C VAL A 79 -2.53 11.46 6.39
N GLU A 80 -2.93 12.13 7.47
CA GLU A 80 -2.57 11.76 8.84
C GLU A 80 -2.98 10.32 9.16
N ASP A 81 -4.20 9.91 8.78
CA ASP A 81 -4.73 8.54 8.94
C ASP A 81 -3.89 7.44 8.27
N MET A 82 -2.97 7.81 7.38
CA MET A 82 -2.09 6.87 6.70
C MET A 82 -0.91 6.45 7.57
N PHE A 83 -0.57 7.23 8.59
CA PHE A 83 0.62 7.05 9.41
C PHE A 83 0.32 6.38 10.74
N TYR A 84 1.32 5.66 11.24
CA TYR A 84 1.33 5.22 12.63
C TYR A 84 2.02 6.29 13.46
N VAL A 85 1.30 6.83 14.44
CA VAL A 85 1.79 7.80 15.42
C VAL A 85 1.61 7.14 16.78
N GLU A 86 2.67 7.07 17.58
CA GLU A 86 2.57 6.53 18.93
C GLU A 86 1.81 7.49 19.84
N GLU A 87 1.26 6.95 20.93
CA GLU A 87 0.50 7.77 21.87
C GLU A 87 1.42 8.82 22.51
N GLY A 88 1.04 10.10 22.40
CA GLY A 88 1.84 11.22 22.88
C GLY A 88 2.74 11.87 21.82
N ASP A 89 2.90 11.25 20.65
CA ASP A 89 3.62 11.84 19.53
C ASP A 89 2.72 12.70 18.63
N SER A 90 3.35 13.61 17.88
CA SER A 90 2.69 14.42 16.85
C SER A 90 3.31 14.20 15.48
N LEU A 91 2.48 14.17 14.45
CA LEU A 91 2.92 14.09 13.06
C LEU A 91 2.99 15.50 12.44
N ASP A 92 4.19 15.95 12.07
CA ASP A 92 4.34 17.14 11.22
C ASP A 92 4.37 16.73 9.74
N LEU A 93 3.28 17.03 9.03
CA LEU A 93 3.16 16.74 7.61
C LEU A 93 4.02 17.65 6.72
N LYS A 94 4.38 18.86 7.17
CA LYS A 94 4.96 19.89 6.29
C LYS A 94 6.27 19.47 5.61
N PRO A 95 7.28 18.91 6.33
CA PRO A 95 8.54 18.52 5.70
C PRO A 95 8.34 17.45 4.63
N MET A 96 7.47 16.47 4.92
CA MET A 96 7.13 15.40 3.98
C MET A 96 6.38 15.92 2.76
N LEU A 97 5.33 16.72 2.95
CA LEU A 97 4.56 17.29 1.83
C LEU A 97 5.45 18.15 0.92
N LYS A 98 6.39 18.91 1.50
CA LYS A 98 7.39 19.67 0.75
C LYS A 98 8.36 18.77 -0.02
N ALA A 99 8.84 17.69 0.60
CA ALA A 99 9.72 16.73 -0.07
C ALA A 99 9.00 16.03 -1.23
N ILE A 100 7.75 15.60 -1.03
CA ILE A 100 6.91 15.03 -2.08
C ILE A 100 6.67 16.05 -3.20
N ALA A 101 6.41 17.32 -2.88
CA ALA A 101 6.29 18.40 -3.86
C ALA A 101 7.49 18.43 -4.80
N ARG A 102 8.70 18.49 -4.23
CA ARG A 102 9.96 18.56 -4.99
C ARG A 102 10.14 17.35 -5.90
N ILE A 103 9.84 16.15 -5.41
CA ILE A 103 9.92 14.93 -6.20
C ILE A 103 8.95 15.01 -7.38
N MET A 104 7.69 15.36 -7.12
CA MET A 104 6.65 15.44 -8.15
C MET A 104 6.93 16.56 -9.16
N ASP A 105 7.47 17.70 -8.73
CA ASP A 105 7.85 18.79 -9.63
C ASP A 105 9.00 18.35 -10.57
N SER A 106 10.00 17.66 -10.02
CA SER A 106 11.14 17.15 -10.81
C SER A 106 10.74 16.06 -11.81
N SER A 107 9.64 15.34 -11.57
CA SER A 107 9.15 14.25 -12.41
C SER A 107 8.06 14.67 -13.40
N GLY A 108 7.72 15.96 -13.49
CA GLY A 108 6.60 16.42 -14.34
C GLY A 108 5.23 15.99 -13.81
N LYS A 109 5.08 15.94 -12.48
CA LYS A 109 3.88 15.50 -11.74
C LYS A 109 3.55 14.03 -11.89
N HIS A 110 4.53 13.19 -12.26
CA HIS A 110 4.37 11.74 -12.28
C HIS A 110 4.79 11.09 -10.95
N GLU A 111 4.03 10.08 -10.52
CA GLU A 111 4.38 9.28 -9.34
C GLU A 111 5.79 8.68 -9.51
N PRO A 112 6.67 8.78 -8.47
CA PRO A 112 7.99 8.20 -8.57
C PRO A 112 7.94 6.67 -8.58
N LYS A 113 8.95 6.05 -9.20
CA LYS A 113 9.14 4.61 -9.04
C LYS A 113 9.45 4.28 -7.58
N LEU A 114 8.82 3.24 -7.08
CA LEU A 114 9.00 2.74 -5.72
C LEU A 114 9.74 1.40 -5.74
N LYS A 115 10.66 1.23 -4.79
CA LYS A 115 11.36 -0.03 -4.53
C LYS A 115 10.96 -0.54 -3.16
N VAL A 116 10.44 -1.76 -3.11
CA VAL A 116 10.17 -2.48 -1.86
C VAL A 116 11.43 -3.24 -1.46
N LEU A 117 11.83 -3.10 -0.20
CA LEU A 117 12.98 -3.74 0.40
C LEU A 117 12.52 -4.61 1.58
N PRO A 118 13.15 -5.80 1.78
CA PRO A 118 12.87 -6.61 2.96
C PRO A 118 13.28 -5.86 4.23
N SER A 119 12.54 -6.11 5.32
CA SER A 119 12.84 -5.59 6.65
C SER A 119 12.78 -6.74 7.67
N LYS A 120 13.62 -6.68 8.70
CA LYS A 120 13.60 -7.65 9.80
C LYS A 120 12.57 -7.30 10.88
N THR A 121 12.28 -6.00 11.03
CA THR A 121 11.44 -5.46 12.12
C THR A 121 10.06 -5.05 11.63
N TYR A 122 9.95 -4.66 10.36
CA TYR A 122 8.72 -4.14 9.76
C TYR A 122 8.27 -5.06 8.63
N LEU A 123 7.05 -4.84 8.14
CA LEU A 123 6.50 -5.64 7.04
C LEU A 123 7.33 -5.51 5.75
N ALA A 124 7.80 -4.29 5.47
CA ALA A 124 8.81 -3.97 4.45
C ALA A 124 9.32 -2.54 4.65
N SER A 125 10.34 -2.14 3.90
CA SER A 125 10.65 -0.73 3.64
C SER A 125 10.30 -0.39 2.19
N VAL A 126 9.81 0.82 1.94
CA VAL A 126 9.51 1.34 0.59
C VAL A 126 10.33 2.60 0.37
N GLN A 127 11.04 2.67 -0.75
CA GLN A 127 11.89 3.80 -1.08
C GLN A 127 11.56 4.36 -2.47
N THR A 128 11.66 5.67 -2.63
CA THR A 128 11.64 6.28 -3.96
C THR A 128 12.94 5.99 -4.70
N VAL A 129 12.86 5.82 -6.02
CA VAL A 129 13.99 5.45 -6.88
C VAL A 129 14.40 6.64 -7.75
N LYS A 130 15.68 7.02 -7.66
CA LYS A 130 16.27 8.12 -8.46
C LYS A 130 15.50 9.44 -8.31
N THR A 131 15.10 9.79 -7.09
CA THR A 131 14.46 11.07 -6.77
C THR A 131 15.36 11.88 -5.85
N HIS A 132 15.17 13.20 -5.84
CA HIS A 132 15.82 14.11 -4.90
C HIS A 132 14.77 15.10 -4.33
N PRO A 133 14.46 15.05 -3.03
CA PRO A 133 15.03 14.13 -2.03
C PRO A 133 14.62 12.67 -2.26
N GLN A 134 15.33 11.74 -1.64
CA GLN A 134 14.92 10.34 -1.53
C GLN A 134 14.06 10.15 -0.27
N LEU A 135 12.91 9.50 -0.43
CA LEU A 135 12.00 9.19 0.68
C LEU A 135 12.04 7.69 0.98
N SER A 136 12.11 7.35 2.26
CA SER A 136 12.03 5.97 2.74
C SER A 136 10.98 5.84 3.83
N TYR A 137 10.07 4.87 3.67
CA TYR A 137 9.00 4.54 4.61
C TYR A 137 9.19 3.12 5.14
N PHE A 138 8.74 2.86 6.36
CA PHE A 138 8.50 1.51 6.85
C PHE A 138 7.00 1.21 6.81
N LEU A 139 6.65 -0.02 6.41
CA LEU A 139 5.28 -0.51 6.45
C LEU A 139 5.04 -1.16 7.82
N ILE A 140 4.18 -0.54 8.62
CA ILE A 140 3.87 -0.93 9.99
C ILE A 140 2.54 -1.67 9.99
N LEU A 141 2.52 -2.92 10.46
CA LEU A 141 1.30 -3.71 10.59
C LEU A 141 0.86 -3.68 12.06
N LYS A 142 -0.32 -3.14 12.35
CA LYS A 142 -0.88 -3.05 13.70
C LYS A 142 -2.33 -3.49 13.71
N ARG A 143 -2.75 -4.10 14.82
CA ARG A 143 -4.14 -4.45 15.04
C ARG A 143 -4.81 -3.27 15.74
N VAL A 144 -5.76 -2.63 15.07
CA VAL A 144 -6.46 -1.44 15.56
C VAL A 144 -7.96 -1.69 15.61
N PRO A 145 -8.67 -1.12 16.60
CA PRO A 145 -10.10 -1.24 16.64
C PRO A 145 -10.76 -0.42 15.53
N LYS A 146 -11.65 -1.04 14.76
CA LYS A 146 -12.45 -0.39 13.73
C LYS A 146 -13.93 -0.50 14.06
N GLN A 147 -14.66 0.59 13.86
CA GLN A 147 -16.09 0.65 14.12
C GLN A 147 -16.88 0.32 12.86
N PHE A 148 -17.88 -0.56 13.01
CA PHE A 148 -18.81 -0.96 11.96
C PHE A 148 -20.24 -0.80 12.48
N GLY A 149 -20.83 0.38 12.25
CA GLY A 149 -22.11 0.74 12.88
C GLY A 149 -21.98 0.76 14.40
N SER A 150 -22.69 -0.16 15.07
CA SER A 150 -22.64 -0.33 16.53
C SER A 150 -21.60 -1.34 17.02
N SER A 151 -20.97 -2.13 16.14
CA SER A 151 -19.93 -3.10 16.53
C SER A 151 -18.52 -2.51 16.42
N ARG A 152 -17.60 -3.07 17.20
CA ARG A 152 -16.17 -2.73 17.18
C ARG A 152 -15.35 -4.00 17.03
N GLU A 153 -14.51 -4.05 16.02
CA GLU A 153 -13.69 -5.23 15.70
C GLU A 153 -12.22 -4.86 15.57
N MET A 154 -11.34 -5.73 16.08
CA MET A 154 -9.89 -5.51 16.04
C MET A 154 -9.32 -6.01 14.71
N MET A 155 -8.96 -5.08 13.83
CA MET A 155 -8.55 -5.35 12.46
C MET A 155 -7.06 -5.06 12.27
N TRP A 156 -6.36 -5.93 11.56
CA TRP A 156 -5.04 -5.64 11.04
C TRP A 156 -5.09 -4.52 10.01
N GLN A 157 -4.24 -3.52 10.18
CA GLN A 157 -4.13 -2.40 9.27
C GLN A 157 -2.66 -2.06 9.05
N VAL A 158 -2.34 -1.74 7.80
CA VAL A 158 -1.01 -1.25 7.42
C VAL A 158 -0.99 0.26 7.50
N PHE A 159 0.04 0.77 8.17
CA PHE A 159 0.35 2.17 8.34
C PHE A 159 1.74 2.46 7.77
N LEU A 160 1.99 3.73 7.46
CA LEU A 160 3.31 4.22 7.10
C LEU A 160 4.02 4.74 8.35
N SER A 161 5.33 4.55 8.44
CA SER A 161 6.15 5.35 9.34
C SER A 161 6.26 6.78 8.81
N ILE A 162 6.61 7.72 9.68
CA ILE A 162 7.15 9.01 9.26
C ILE A 162 8.33 8.74 8.31
N PRO A 163 8.40 9.37 7.11
CA PRO A 163 9.46 9.08 6.17
C PRO A 163 10.81 9.61 6.65
N VAL A 164 11.85 8.83 6.39
CA VAL A 164 13.22 9.35 6.38
C VAL A 164 13.40 10.10 5.06
N ILE A 165 13.72 11.39 5.18
CA ILE A 165 14.01 12.28 4.04
C ILE A 165 15.53 12.39 3.91
N LYS A 166 16.06 11.94 2.79
CA LYS A 166 17.48 12.08 2.46
C LYS A 166 17.63 13.07 1.30
N GLU A 167 18.24 14.20 1.59
CA GLU A 167 18.70 15.15 0.56
C GLU A 167 19.82 14.50 -0.25
#